data_AF-A0A6M2CSC2-F1
#
_entry.id   AF-A0A6M2CSC2-F1
#
_cell.length_a   1.000
_cell.length_b   1.000
_cell.length_c   1.000
_cell.angle_alpha   90.00
_cell.angle_beta   90.00
_cell.angle_gamma   90.00
#
_symmetry.space_group_name_H-M   'P 1'
#
loop_
_entity.id
_entity.type
_entity.pdbx_description
1 polymer ?
#
loop_
_entity_poly.entity_id
_entity_poly.type
_entity_poly.pdbx_seq_one_letter_code
_entity_poly.pdbx_strand_id
1 'polypeptide(L)'
;EDAHRRLKEEEKRKMEEKERKKAEVRKRLEEAAKAKKAGGKRGFMTPERKKKLRNLLRKKAAEELKKEQERKAEQRRKIIAERVGQPKPLDGANEATLQAICKEYYERLCKLESEKYDTEYLVRQKDYEINELTIQVNDLRGKFVKPA
;
A
#
# COMPACT_ATOMS: atom_id res chain seq x y z
N GLU A 1 35.00 -49.11 44.57
CA GLU A 1 35.09 -48.01 43.58
C GLU A 1 34.84 -48.45 42.14
N ASP A 2 35.30 -49.64 41.71
CA ASP A 2 35.12 -50.14 40.34
C ASP A 2 33.67 -50.38 39.90
N ALA A 3 32.81 -50.92 40.78
CA ALA A 3 31.41 -51.21 40.43
C ALA A 3 30.61 -49.93 40.10
N HIS A 4 30.84 -48.84 40.84
CA HIS A 4 30.19 -47.55 40.63
C HIS A 4 30.71 -46.84 39.36
N ARG A 5 31.99 -47.04 39.02
CA ARG A 5 32.58 -46.56 37.75
C ARG A 5 31.95 -47.28 36.54
N ARG A 6 31.74 -48.59 36.63
CA ARG A 6 31.08 -49.39 35.57
C ARG A 6 29.62 -49.01 35.36
N LEU A 7 28.86 -48.78 36.44
CA LEU A 7 27.46 -48.34 36.35
C LEU A 7 27.35 -46.95 35.69
N LYS A 8 28.20 -46.00 36.07
CA LYS A 8 28.24 -44.67 35.43
C LYS A 8 28.61 -44.74 33.95
N GLU A 9 29.51 -45.64 33.58
CA GLU A 9 29.91 -45.83 32.18
C GLU A 9 28.78 -46.46 31.35
N GLU A 10 28.02 -47.39 31.94
CA GLU A 10 26.85 -48.01 31.31
C GLU A 10 25.70 -47.02 31.13
N GLU A 11 25.45 -46.15 32.12
CA GLU A 11 24.48 -45.05 32.02
C GLU A 11 24.88 -44.04 30.94
N LYS A 12 26.16 -43.71 30.84
CA LYS A 12 26.69 -42.82 29.81
C LYS A 12 26.53 -43.42 28.42
N ARG A 13 26.80 -44.72 28.24
CA ARG A 13 26.55 -45.45 26.98
C ARG A 13 25.06 -45.45 26.61
N LYS A 14 24.16 -45.68 27.57
CA LYS A 14 22.70 -45.62 27.36
C LYS A 14 22.20 -44.21 27.00
N MET A 15 22.78 -43.18 27.60
CA MET A 15 22.49 -41.77 27.27
C MET A 15 22.98 -41.40 25.86
N GLU A 16 24.20 -41.80 25.50
CA GLU A 16 24.77 -41.58 24.18
C GLU A 16 23.98 -42.30 23.08
N GLU A 17 23.51 -43.52 23.35
CA GLU A 17 22.66 -44.27 22.41
C GLU A 17 21.29 -43.59 22.21
N LYS A 18 20.68 -43.08 23.29
CA LYS A 18 19.43 -42.31 23.21
C LYS A 18 19.60 -41.00 22.44
N GLU A 19 20.69 -40.28 22.66
CA GLU A 19 21.03 -39.05 21.93
C GLU A 19 21.27 -39.33 20.44
N ARG A 20 21.98 -40.42 20.09
CA ARG A 20 22.16 -40.84 18.69
C ARG A 20 20.84 -41.15 18.00
N LYS A 21 19.96 -41.94 18.65
CA LYS A 21 18.62 -42.24 18.12
C LYS A 21 17.77 -40.98 17.96
N LYS A 22 17.85 -40.04 18.90
CA LYS A 22 17.13 -38.75 18.82
C LYS A 22 17.67 -37.84 17.71
N ALA A 23 18.99 -37.82 17.50
CA ALA A 23 19.63 -37.08 16.42
C ALA A 23 19.24 -37.64 15.05
N GLU A 24 19.18 -38.96 14.91
CA GLU A 24 18.75 -39.64 13.68
C GLU A 24 17.29 -39.34 13.34
N VAL A 25 16.38 -39.42 14.33
CA VAL A 25 14.96 -39.06 14.14
C VAL A 25 14.80 -37.59 13.74
N ARG A 26 15.56 -36.68 14.38
CA ARG A 26 15.57 -35.26 14.00
C ARG A 26 16.06 -35.04 12.58
N LYS A 27 17.15 -35.71 12.17
CA LYS A 27 17.68 -35.63 10.81
C LYS A 27 16.67 -36.14 9.79
N ARG A 28 16.01 -37.27 10.06
CA ARG A 28 14.96 -37.84 9.20
C ARG A 28 13.74 -36.91 9.08
N LEU A 29 13.31 -36.27 10.17
CA LEU A 29 12.23 -35.29 10.14
C LEU A 29 12.61 -34.03 9.36
N GLU A 30 13.86 -33.57 9.47
CA GLU A 30 14.37 -32.41 8.73
C GLU A 30 14.47 -32.69 7.22
N GLU A 31 14.96 -33.87 6.84
CA GLU A 31 15.04 -34.32 5.45
C GLU A 31 13.64 -34.50 4.84
N ALA A 32 12.69 -35.07 5.57
CA ALA A 32 11.29 -35.16 5.14
C ALA A 32 10.63 -33.77 4.98
N ALA A 33 10.96 -32.81 5.86
CA ALA A 33 10.49 -31.44 5.76
C ALA A 33 11.10 -30.69 4.55
N LYS A 34 12.39 -30.93 4.26
CA LYS A 34 13.08 -30.40 3.07
C LYS A 34 12.47 -30.98 1.79
N ALA A 35 12.21 -32.28 1.74
CA ALA A 35 11.56 -32.94 0.60
C ALA A 35 10.13 -32.41 0.36
N LYS A 36 9.32 -32.22 1.42
CA LYS A 36 7.98 -31.60 1.31
C LYS A 36 8.04 -30.13 0.85
N LYS A 37 9.02 -29.35 1.32
CA LYS A 37 9.24 -27.96 0.84
C LYS A 37 9.68 -27.92 -0.63
N ALA A 38 10.47 -28.89 -1.09
CA ALA A 38 10.89 -29.02 -2.47
C ALA A 38 9.78 -29.55 -3.41
N GLY A 39 8.80 -30.28 -2.88
CA GLY A 39 7.66 -30.82 -3.65
C GLY A 39 6.52 -29.83 -3.89
N GLY A 40 6.29 -28.87 -3.00
CA GLY A 40 5.09 -28.01 -3.06
C GLY A 40 5.19 -26.74 -3.94
N LYS A 41 6.40 -26.29 -4.32
CA LYS A 41 6.59 -25.04 -5.09
C LYS A 41 7.80 -25.07 -6.02
N ARG A 42 7.94 -26.08 -6.89
CA ARG A 42 8.79 -25.93 -8.09
C ARG A 42 8.03 -25.13 -9.15
N GLY A 43 7.81 -23.84 -8.88
CA GLY A 43 7.29 -22.93 -9.89
C GLY A 43 8.35 -22.65 -10.97
N PHE A 44 7.90 -22.34 -12.18
CA PHE A 44 8.66 -22.00 -13.41
C PHE A 44 9.90 -21.08 -13.26
N MET A 45 10.10 -20.43 -12.10
CA MET A 45 11.21 -19.53 -11.83
C MET A 45 11.85 -19.80 -10.48
N THR A 46 13.18 -19.58 -10.39
CA THR A 46 13.89 -19.60 -9.11
C THR A 46 13.33 -18.53 -8.15
N PRO A 47 13.34 -18.77 -6.82
CA PRO A 47 12.84 -17.82 -5.83
C PRO A 47 13.47 -16.43 -5.93
N GLU A 48 14.76 -16.36 -6.25
CA GLU A 48 15.54 -15.13 -6.44
C GLU A 48 15.05 -14.34 -7.66
N ARG A 49 14.85 -15.02 -8.80
CA ARG A 49 14.32 -14.40 -10.02
C ARG A 49 12.91 -13.86 -9.80
N LYS A 50 12.07 -14.60 -9.04
CA LYS A 50 10.71 -14.15 -8.65
C LYS A 50 10.75 -12.94 -7.72
N LYS A 51 11.71 -12.85 -6.79
CA LYS A 51 11.93 -11.67 -5.95
C LYS A 51 12.35 -10.45 -6.79
N LYS A 52 13.31 -10.61 -7.70
CA LYS A 52 13.78 -9.55 -8.61
C LYS A 52 12.63 -9.03 -9.49
N LEU A 53 11.83 -9.93 -10.07
CA LEU A 53 10.69 -9.55 -10.91
C LEU A 53 9.64 -8.73 -10.14
N ARG A 54 9.26 -9.14 -8.93
CA ARG A 54 8.32 -8.36 -8.09
C ARG A 54 8.83 -6.96 -7.79
N ASN A 55 10.13 -6.82 -7.53
CA ASN A 55 10.73 -5.51 -7.28
C ASN A 55 10.69 -4.63 -8.55
N LEU A 56 10.97 -5.20 -9.73
CA LEU A 56 10.86 -4.47 -10.99
C LEU A 56 9.42 -4.03 -11.28
N LEU A 57 8.43 -4.90 -11.02
CA LEU A 57 7.01 -4.56 -11.20
C LEU A 57 6.58 -3.42 -10.27
N ARG A 58 6.98 -3.43 -8.99
CA ARG A 58 6.68 -2.33 -8.06
C ARG A 58 7.37 -1.02 -8.46
N LYS A 59 8.63 -1.09 -8.93
CA LYS A 59 9.35 0.08 -9.43
C LYS A 59 8.65 0.69 -10.64
N LYS A 60 8.27 -0.14 -11.62
CA LYS A 60 7.50 0.31 -12.78
C LYS A 60 6.14 0.88 -12.37
N ALA A 61 5.43 0.24 -11.46
CA ALA A 61 4.14 0.75 -10.96
C ALA A 61 4.30 2.12 -10.25
N ALA A 62 5.36 2.30 -9.46
CA ALA A 62 5.64 3.59 -8.81
C ALA A 62 6.02 4.69 -9.82
N GLU A 63 6.79 4.34 -10.84
CA GLU A 63 7.15 5.25 -11.94
C GLU A 63 5.92 5.69 -12.74
N GLU A 64 5.08 4.74 -13.16
CA GLU A 64 3.83 5.03 -13.88
C GLU A 64 2.88 5.87 -13.02
N LEU A 65 2.78 5.59 -11.71
CA LEU A 65 1.97 6.39 -10.80
C LEU A 65 2.46 7.83 -10.72
N LYS A 66 3.78 8.05 -10.66
CA LYS A 66 4.37 9.40 -10.65
C LYS A 66 4.11 10.13 -11.98
N LYS A 67 4.27 9.44 -13.10
CA LYS A 67 3.99 9.99 -14.43
C LYS A 67 2.52 10.37 -14.61
N GLU A 68 1.60 9.55 -14.09
CA GLU A 68 0.17 9.86 -14.09
C GLU A 68 -0.15 11.07 -13.22
N GLN A 69 0.47 11.18 -12.03
CA GLN A 69 0.32 12.35 -11.16
C GLN A 69 0.79 13.63 -11.86
N GLU A 70 1.94 13.60 -12.54
CA GLU A 70 2.47 14.73 -13.30
C GLU A 70 1.53 15.12 -14.46
N ARG A 71 1.01 14.12 -15.20
CA ARG A 71 0.02 14.35 -16.27
C ARG A 71 -1.26 14.99 -15.71
N LYS A 72 -1.78 14.47 -14.60
CA LYS A 72 -3.00 15.00 -13.96
C LYS A 72 -2.77 16.41 -13.42
N ALA A 73 -1.59 16.70 -12.87
CA ALA A 73 -1.22 18.04 -12.42
C ALA A 73 -1.11 19.03 -13.59
N GLU A 74 -0.54 18.62 -14.72
CA GLU A 74 -0.47 19.44 -15.92
C GLU A 74 -1.87 19.71 -16.51
N GLN A 75 -2.70 18.68 -16.63
CA GLN A 75 -4.10 18.81 -17.06
C GLN A 75 -4.87 19.75 -16.13
N ARG A 76 -4.70 19.61 -14.80
CA ARG A 76 -5.29 20.53 -13.82
C ARG A 76 -4.85 21.97 -14.06
N ARG A 77 -3.56 22.22 -14.32
CA ARG A 77 -3.06 23.57 -14.65
C ARG A 77 -3.71 24.12 -15.93
N LYS A 78 -3.82 23.32 -16.98
CA LYS A 78 -4.48 23.71 -18.25
C LYS A 78 -5.95 24.08 -18.03
N ILE A 79 -6.70 23.23 -17.33
CA ILE A 79 -8.13 23.46 -17.04
C ILE A 79 -8.32 24.72 -16.19
N ILE A 80 -7.46 24.96 -15.19
CA ILE A 80 -7.54 26.18 -14.38
C ILE A 80 -7.31 27.43 -15.24
N ALA A 81 -6.28 27.41 -16.09
CA ALA A 81 -5.99 28.53 -16.98
C ALA A 81 -7.17 28.82 -17.94
N GLU A 82 -7.76 27.77 -18.51
CA GLU A 82 -8.94 27.88 -19.38
C GLU A 82 -10.16 28.43 -18.64
N ARG A 83 -10.46 27.93 -17.43
CA ARG A 83 -11.61 28.36 -16.63
C ARG A 83 -11.47 29.79 -16.11
N VAL A 84 -10.29 30.17 -15.63
CA VAL A 84 -10.06 31.52 -15.09
C VAL A 84 -10.09 32.55 -16.22
N GLY A 85 -9.51 32.21 -17.37
CA GLY A 85 -9.41 33.09 -18.52
C GLY A 85 -8.38 34.20 -18.31
N GLN A 86 -8.44 35.22 -19.17
CA GLN A 86 -7.62 36.41 -19.04
C GLN A 86 -8.25 37.41 -18.07
N PRO A 87 -7.44 38.20 -17.32
CA PRO A 87 -7.96 39.32 -16.54
C PRO A 87 -8.73 40.30 -17.43
N LYS A 88 -9.80 40.88 -16.90
CA LYS A 88 -10.52 41.92 -17.64
C LYS A 88 -9.64 43.16 -17.82
N PRO A 89 -9.71 43.83 -18.99
CA PRO A 89 -8.94 45.03 -19.23
C PRO A 89 -9.42 46.15 -18.32
N LEU A 90 -8.50 46.70 -17.53
CA LEU A 90 -8.78 47.84 -16.65
C LEU A 90 -8.25 49.16 -17.21
N ASP A 91 -7.40 49.10 -18.24
CA ASP A 91 -6.79 50.27 -18.83
C ASP A 91 -7.81 51.06 -19.65
N GLY A 92 -7.90 52.37 -19.39
CA GLY A 92 -8.89 53.26 -20.01
C GLY A 92 -10.36 53.01 -19.61
N ALA A 93 -10.64 52.18 -18.61
CA ALA A 93 -12.00 51.92 -18.16
C ALA A 93 -12.62 53.11 -17.42
N ASN A 94 -13.84 53.51 -17.81
CA ASN A 94 -14.61 54.52 -17.08
C ASN A 94 -15.27 53.94 -15.82
N GLU A 95 -15.73 54.81 -14.92
CA GLU A 95 -16.32 54.40 -13.63
C GLU A 95 -17.50 53.42 -13.80
N ALA A 96 -18.39 53.67 -14.75
CA ALA A 96 -19.51 52.79 -15.05
C ALA A 96 -19.06 51.38 -15.48
N THR A 97 -18.00 51.29 -16.29
CA THR A 97 -17.42 50.02 -16.74
C THR A 97 -16.78 49.28 -15.57
N LEU A 98 -16.06 49.99 -14.69
CA LEU A 98 -15.49 49.38 -13.48
C LEU A 98 -16.57 48.83 -12.55
N GLN A 99 -17.66 49.57 -12.33
CA GLN A 99 -18.79 49.09 -11.53
C GLN A 99 -19.46 47.86 -12.15
N ALA A 100 -19.63 47.81 -13.47
CA ALA A 100 -20.17 46.64 -14.17
C ALA A 100 -19.26 45.41 -14.02
N ILE A 101 -17.95 45.59 -14.16
CA ILE A 101 -16.95 44.53 -13.97
C ILE A 101 -17.03 43.93 -12.56
N CYS A 102 -17.12 44.79 -11.53
CA CYS A 102 -17.25 44.34 -10.13
C CYS A 102 -18.51 43.51 -9.90
N LYS A 103 -19.66 43.96 -10.42
CA LYS A 103 -20.94 43.24 -10.31
C LYS A 103 -20.86 41.86 -10.98
N GLU A 104 -20.32 41.80 -12.19
CA GLU A 104 -20.19 40.53 -12.91
C GLU A 104 -19.26 39.54 -12.17
N TYR A 105 -18.14 40.02 -11.62
CA TYR A 105 -17.26 39.16 -10.81
C TYR A 105 -17.93 38.67 -9.54
N TYR A 106 -18.72 39.52 -8.89
CA TYR A 106 -19.47 39.14 -7.70
C TYR A 106 -20.52 38.06 -8.01
N GLU A 107 -21.31 38.23 -9.07
CA GLU A 107 -22.28 37.23 -9.51
C GLU A 107 -21.62 35.90 -9.87
N ARG A 108 -20.47 35.95 -10.56
CA ARG A 108 -19.69 34.76 -10.88
C ARG A 108 -19.18 34.07 -9.61
N LEU A 109 -18.70 34.82 -8.63
CA LEU A 109 -18.21 34.28 -7.36
C LEU A 109 -19.33 33.57 -6.59
N CYS A 110 -20.52 34.17 -6.51
CA CYS A 110 -21.68 33.55 -5.87
C CYS A 110 -22.05 32.21 -6.52
N LYS A 111 -22.07 32.15 -7.86
CA LYS A 111 -22.35 30.90 -8.59
C LYS A 111 -21.29 29.83 -8.32
N LEU A 112 -20.01 30.20 -8.41
CA LEU A 112 -18.90 29.28 -8.14
C LEU A 112 -18.89 28.76 -6.70
N GLU A 113 -19.23 29.61 -5.73
CA GLU A 113 -19.31 29.18 -4.32
C GLU A 113 -20.46 28.19 -4.09
N SER A 114 -21.61 28.37 -4.75
CA SER A 114 -22.71 27.40 -4.72
C SER A 114 -22.28 26.05 -5.30
N GLU A 115 -21.69 26.05 -6.51
CA GLU A 115 -21.21 24.82 -7.17
C GLU A 115 -20.13 24.10 -6.35
N LYS A 116 -19.24 24.87 -5.72
CA LYS A 116 -18.22 24.35 -4.81
C LYS A 116 -18.86 23.68 -3.60
N TYR A 117 -19.84 24.32 -2.96
CA TYR A 117 -20.53 23.75 -1.80
C TYR A 117 -21.18 22.40 -2.14
N ASP A 118 -21.91 22.32 -3.25
CA ASP A 118 -22.55 21.08 -3.69
C ASP A 118 -21.51 19.96 -3.92
N THR A 119 -20.40 20.31 -4.57
CA THR A 119 -19.30 19.37 -4.81
C THR A 119 -18.65 18.90 -3.51
N GLU A 120 -18.37 19.82 -2.59
CA GLU A 120 -17.79 19.49 -1.27
C GLU A 120 -18.71 18.59 -0.45
N TYR A 121 -20.02 18.85 -0.48
CA TYR A 121 -21.00 18.01 0.21
C TYR A 121 -21.00 16.58 -0.35
N LEU A 122 -21.02 16.43 -1.67
CA LEU A 122 -20.94 15.12 -2.32
C LEU A 122 -19.64 14.38 -1.97
N VAL A 123 -18.50 15.08 -1.94
CA VAL A 123 -17.22 14.49 -1.52
C VAL A 123 -17.31 14.00 -0.07
N ARG A 124 -17.83 14.80 0.86
CA ARG A 124 -18.01 14.39 2.27
C ARG A 124 -18.90 13.15 2.41
N GLN A 125 -20.00 13.09 1.65
CA GLN A 125 -20.88 11.92 1.65
C GLN A 125 -20.15 10.66 1.14
N LYS A 126 -19.34 10.80 0.08
CA LYS A 126 -18.55 9.70 -0.47
C LYS A 126 -17.43 9.27 0.48
N ASP A 127 -16.78 10.20 1.17
CA ASP A 127 -15.78 9.88 2.18
C ASP A 127 -16.39 9.09 3.35
N TYR A 128 -17.60 9.47 3.79
CA TYR A 128 -18.34 8.72 4.79
C TYR A 128 -18.67 7.30 4.32
N GLU A 129 -19.20 7.16 3.10
CA GLU A 129 -19.50 5.85 2.49
C GLU A 129 -18.25 4.96 2.37
N ILE A 130 -17.11 5.52 1.94
CA ILE A 130 -15.83 4.80 1.88
C ILE A 130 -15.39 4.35 3.28
N ASN A 131 -15.53 5.20 4.29
CA ASN A 131 -15.16 4.86 5.65
C ASN A 131 -16.01 3.71 6.21
N GLU A 132 -17.33 3.76 6.01
CA GLU A 132 -18.25 2.69 6.41
C GLU A 132 -17.91 1.37 5.73
N LEU A 133 -17.69 1.39 4.40
CA LEU A 133 -17.29 0.21 3.66
C LEU A 133 -15.92 -0.32 4.11
N THR A 134 -14.99 0.58 4.44
CA THR A 134 -13.67 0.20 4.97
C THR A 134 -13.78 -0.50 6.31
N ILE A 135 -14.64 -0.02 7.21
CA ILE A 135 -14.92 -0.67 8.50
C ILE A 135 -15.50 -2.07 8.27
N GLN A 136 -16.54 -2.18 7.44
CA GLN A 136 -17.19 -3.47 7.14
C GLN A 136 -16.19 -4.50 6.57
N VAL A 137 -15.35 -4.08 5.62
CA VAL A 137 -14.34 -4.96 5.02
C VAL A 137 -13.30 -5.39 6.05
N ASN A 138 -12.91 -4.51 6.97
CA ASN A 138 -11.93 -4.82 8.01
C ASN A 138 -12.50 -5.78 9.06
N ASP A 139 -13.75 -5.59 9.49
CA ASP A 139 -14.41 -6.49 10.44
C ASP A 139 -14.61 -7.90 9.84
N LEU A 140 -14.90 -7.99 8.54
CA LEU A 140 -15.01 -9.26 7.82
C LEU A 140 -13.68 -9.98 7.61
N ARG A 141 -12.57 -9.24 7.44
CA ARG A 141 -11.23 -9.82 7.15
C ARG A 141 -10.40 -10.13 8.38
N GLY A 142 -10.88 -9.81 9.57
CA GLY A 142 -10.16 -9.91 10.83
C GLY A 142 -9.21 -8.72 11.04
N LYS A 143 -9.07 -8.30 12.30
CA LYS A 143 -8.35 -7.07 12.76
C LYS A 143 -6.83 -7.12 12.53
N PHE A 144 -6.36 -7.32 11.30
CA PHE A 144 -4.95 -7.13 10.96
C PHE A 144 -4.69 -5.64 10.76
N VAL A 145 -4.39 -4.96 11.86
CA VAL A 145 -3.92 -3.57 11.84
C VAL A 145 -2.50 -3.60 11.28
N LYS A 146 -2.30 -3.05 10.07
CA LYS A 146 -0.98 -2.82 9.52
C LYS A 146 -0.32 -1.72 10.37
N PRO A 147 0.79 -2.00 11.08
CA PRO A 147 1.50 -0.95 11.81
C PRO A 147 1.97 0.12 10.82
N ALA A 148 1.84 1.38 11.24
CA ALA A 148 2.28 2.55 10.49
C ALA A 148 3.77 2.48 10.14
#